data_AF-A0A165P392-F1
#
_entry.id   AF-A0A165P392-F1
#
_cell.length_a   1.000
_cell.length_b   1.000
_cell.length_c   1.000
_cell.angle_alpha   90.00
_cell.angle_beta   90.00
_cell.angle_gamma   90.00
#
_symmetry.space_group_name_H-M   'P 1'
#
loop_
_entity.id
_entity.type
_entity.pdbx_description
1 polymer ?
#
loop_
_entity_poly.entity_id
_entity_poly.type
_entity_poly.pdbx_seq_one_letter_code
_entity_poly.pdbx_strand_id
1 'polypeptide(L)'
;TNEDRAQQLANSFFPQPPAHSLVDPDTAPPLPISKFRPATRTRIKRALASLDPHKAPGPDGIKNIVLMKCTDIIIDRLYYLFRAVFDLDTYYPPWREWHTVVLRKPGRADYGLTKS
;
A
#
# COMPACT_ATOMS: atom_id res chain seq x y z
N THR A 1 -27.21 1.04 -9.14
CA THR A 1 -26.33 1.75 -10.11
C THR A 1 -24.90 1.24 -9.99
N ASN A 2 -23.91 1.90 -10.60
CA ASN A 2 -22.50 1.53 -10.36
C ASN A 2 -22.06 1.87 -8.93
N GLU A 3 -22.63 2.93 -8.36
CA GLU A 3 -22.44 3.35 -6.97
C GLU A 3 -22.91 2.25 -6.00
N ASP A 4 -24.13 1.72 -6.17
CA ASP A 4 -24.63 0.64 -5.31
C ASP A 4 -23.75 -0.61 -5.38
N ARG A 5 -23.28 -0.97 -6.58
CA ARG A 5 -22.36 -2.10 -6.77
C ARG A 5 -21.03 -1.86 -6.06
N ALA A 6 -20.47 -0.66 -6.19
CA ALA A 6 -19.23 -0.28 -5.53
C ALA A 6 -19.37 -0.36 -4.00
N GLN A 7 -20.48 0.12 -3.44
CA GLN A 7 -20.74 0.06 -2.01
C GLN A 7 -20.87 -1.38 -1.51
N GLN A 8 -21.61 -2.24 -2.23
CA GLN A 8 -21.72 -3.66 -1.88
C GLN A 8 -20.36 -4.37 -1.89
N LEU A 9 -19.53 -4.12 -2.91
CA LEU A 9 -18.19 -4.70 -3.02
C LEU A 9 -17.26 -4.18 -1.91
N ALA A 10 -17.32 -2.89 -1.58
CA ALA A 10 -16.55 -2.30 -0.48
C ALA A 10 -16.90 -2.97 0.86
N ASN A 11 -18.20 -3.14 1.16
CA ASN A 11 -18.65 -3.82 2.37
C ASN A 11 -18.19 -5.28 2.43
N SER A 12 -18.08 -5.96 1.28
CA SER A 12 -17.62 -7.35 1.21
C SER A 12 -16.09 -7.48 1.33
N PHE A 13 -15.32 -6.58 0.72
CA PHE A 13 -13.84 -6.64 0.75
C PHE A 13 -13.24 -6.09 2.04
N PHE A 14 -13.93 -5.18 2.72
CA PHE A 14 -13.45 -4.52 3.92
C PHE A 14 -14.47 -4.67 5.07
N PRO A 15 -14.69 -5.91 5.57
CA PRO A 15 -15.60 -6.13 6.68
C PRO A 15 -15.11 -5.43 7.95
N GLN A 16 -16.04 -5.10 8.84
CA GLN A 16 -15.70 -4.54 10.15
C GLN A 16 -14.80 -5.51 10.93
N PRO A 17 -13.81 -5.00 11.69
CA PRO A 17 -13.05 -5.83 12.61
C PRO A 17 -13.98 -6.59 13.57
N PRO A 18 -13.62 -7.81 14.00
CA PRO A 18 -14.41 -8.55 14.97
C PRO A 18 -14.53 -7.77 16.28
N ALA A 19 -15.69 -7.88 16.94
CA ALA A 19 -15.97 -7.15 18.19
C ALA A 19 -15.06 -7.56 19.36
N HIS A 20 -14.45 -8.74 19.27
CA HIS A 20 -13.55 -9.28 20.29
C HIS A 20 -12.22 -9.66 19.67
N SER A 21 -11.13 -9.50 20.43
CA SER A 21 -9.80 -9.94 20.02
C SER A 21 -9.83 -11.44 19.72
N LEU A 22 -9.28 -11.82 18.57
CA LEU A 22 -9.04 -13.22 18.22
C LEU A 22 -7.72 -13.74 18.79
N VAL A 23 -6.94 -12.87 19.44
CA VAL A 23 -5.69 -13.24 20.12
C VAL A 23 -6.03 -13.86 21.47
N ASP A 24 -5.50 -15.05 21.71
CA ASP A 24 -5.62 -15.75 22.99
C ASP A 24 -5.02 -14.89 24.12
N PRO A 25 -5.72 -14.66 25.24
CA PRO A 25 -5.21 -13.91 26.39
C PRO A 25 -3.85 -14.39 26.91
N ASP A 26 -3.55 -15.69 26.76
CA ASP A 26 -2.31 -16.31 27.21
C ASP A 26 -1.16 -16.15 26.19
N THR A 27 -1.40 -15.47 25.06
CA THR A 27 -0.37 -15.20 24.05
C THR A 27 0.67 -14.25 24.62
N ALA A 28 1.92 -14.70 24.70
CA ALA A 28 3.04 -13.85 25.07
C ALA A 28 3.12 -12.62 24.14
N PRO A 29 3.41 -11.42 24.66
CA PRO A 29 3.52 -10.22 23.84
C PRO A 29 4.60 -10.39 22.78
N PRO A 30 4.42 -9.80 21.58
CA PRO A 30 5.41 -9.88 20.52
C PRO A 30 6.75 -9.31 21.00
N LEU A 31 7.85 -9.88 20.49
CA LEU A 31 9.19 -9.38 20.76
C LEU A 31 9.28 -7.88 20.42
N PRO A 32 10.05 -7.10 21.19
CA PRO A 32 10.19 -5.67 20.94
C PRO A 32 10.66 -5.43 19.51
N ILE A 33 9.90 -4.59 18.80
CA ILE A 33 10.17 -4.23 17.41
C ILE A 33 11.54 -3.55 17.36
N SER A 34 12.35 -3.91 16.36
CA SER A 34 13.67 -3.30 16.16
C SER A 34 13.56 -1.78 16.09
N LYS A 35 14.55 -1.06 16.64
CA LYS A 35 14.62 0.40 16.56
C LYS A 35 14.47 0.87 15.11
N PHE A 36 13.63 1.88 14.92
CA PHE A 36 13.42 2.51 13.63
C PHE A 36 14.76 2.95 13.02
N ARG A 37 14.95 2.70 11.72
CA ARG A 37 16.13 3.13 10.96
C ARG A 37 15.70 4.08 9.85
N PRO A 38 16.19 5.33 9.85
CA PRO A 38 15.88 6.31 8.80
C PRO A 38 16.13 5.75 7.40
N ALA A 39 15.39 6.28 6.43
CA ALA A 39 15.60 5.95 5.03
C ALA A 39 17.02 6.38 4.62
N THR A 40 17.71 5.51 3.87
CA THR A 40 19.00 5.86 3.26
C THR A 40 18.83 5.95 1.75
N ARG A 41 19.65 6.76 1.09
CA ARG A 41 19.66 6.84 -0.38
C ARG A 41 19.78 5.47 -1.04
N THR A 42 20.68 4.62 -0.53
CA THR A 42 20.86 3.25 -1.03
C THR A 42 19.58 2.41 -0.90
N ARG A 43 18.88 2.51 0.24
CA ARG A 43 17.60 1.81 0.44
C ARG A 43 16.52 2.33 -0.52
N ILE A 44 16.45 3.65 -0.72
CA ILE A 44 15.49 4.26 -1.65
C ILE A 44 15.80 3.84 -3.09
N LYS A 45 17.05 3.92 -3.54
CA LYS A 45 17.46 3.46 -4.88
C LYS A 45 17.10 1.99 -5.11
N ARG A 46 17.36 1.12 -4.12
CA ARG A 46 16.99 -0.30 -4.20
C ARG A 46 15.47 -0.48 -4.29
N ALA A 47 14.71 0.26 -3.49
CA ALA A 47 13.24 0.21 -3.51
C ALA A 47 12.70 0.63 -4.88
N LEU A 48 13.20 1.73 -5.45
CA LEU A 48 12.84 2.19 -6.79
C LEU A 48 13.17 1.15 -7.86
N ALA A 49 14.36 0.53 -7.79
CA ALA A 49 14.77 -0.51 -8.73
C ALA A 49 13.91 -1.79 -8.66
N SER A 50 13.28 -2.06 -7.52
CA SER A 50 12.40 -3.23 -7.32
C SER A 50 10.94 -3.00 -7.73
N LEU A 51 10.57 -1.80 -8.17
CA LEU A 51 9.20 -1.51 -8.61
C LEU A 51 8.87 -2.24 -9.91
N ASP A 52 7.63 -2.71 -10.04
CA ASP A 52 7.07 -3.08 -11.35
C ASP A 52 6.86 -1.78 -12.17
N PRO A 53 7.55 -1.61 -13.32
CA PRO A 53 7.51 -0.37 -14.09
C PRO A 53 6.11 0.02 -14.58
N HIS A 54 5.23 -0.96 -14.81
CA HIS A 54 3.94 -0.78 -15.49
C HIS A 54 2.75 -0.96 -14.54
N LYS A 55 3.00 -1.00 -13.24
CA LYS A 55 1.94 -0.98 -12.24
C LYS A 55 1.10 0.28 -12.35
N ALA A 56 -0.20 0.15 -12.07
CA ALA A 56 -1.13 1.27 -12.09
C ALA A 56 -0.65 2.38 -11.13
N PRO A 57 -0.67 3.66 -11.58
CA PRO A 57 -0.30 4.78 -10.74
C PRO A 57 -1.34 5.04 -9.66
N GLY A 58 -0.93 5.77 -8.62
CA GLY A 58 -1.85 6.30 -7.63
C GLY A 58 -2.67 7.49 -8.16
N PRO A 59 -3.41 8.18 -7.28
CA PRO A 59 -4.19 9.37 -7.64
C PRO A 59 -3.37 10.51 -8.27
N ASP A 60 -2.06 10.55 -7.99
CA ASP A 60 -1.12 11.53 -8.57
C ASP A 60 -0.78 11.28 -10.06
N GLY A 61 -1.12 10.11 -10.59
CA GLY A 61 -0.82 9.72 -11.98
C GLY A 61 0.66 9.40 -12.26
N ILE A 62 1.54 9.42 -11.26
CA ILE A 62 2.98 9.18 -11.46
C ILE A 62 3.23 7.69 -11.61
N LYS A 63 3.71 7.28 -12.80
CA LYS A 63 4.04 5.87 -13.06
C LYS A 63 5.38 5.48 -12.46
N ASN A 64 5.49 4.23 -11.99
CA ASN A 64 6.72 3.67 -11.45
C ASN A 64 7.91 3.81 -12.41
N ILE A 65 7.70 3.58 -13.72
CA ILE A 65 8.77 3.74 -14.72
C ILE A 65 9.41 5.14 -14.72
N VAL A 66 8.64 6.20 -14.43
CA VAL A 66 9.18 7.57 -14.34
C VAL A 66 10.08 7.69 -13.13
N LEU A 67 9.66 7.17 -11.97
CA LEU A 67 10.47 7.17 -10.75
C LEU A 67 11.78 6.39 -10.94
N MET A 68 11.71 5.25 -11.62
CA MET A 68 12.87 4.42 -11.95
C MET A 68 13.84 5.16 -12.87
N LYS A 69 13.35 5.73 -13.98
CA LYS A 69 14.19 6.43 -14.97
C LYS A 69 14.78 7.74 -14.43
N CYS A 70 14.08 8.42 -13.53
CA CYS A 70 14.52 9.67 -12.92
C CYS A 70 15.19 9.48 -11.55
N THR A 71 15.56 8.25 -11.17
CA THR A 71 16.07 7.95 -9.82
C THR A 71 17.21 8.87 -9.41
N ASP A 72 18.20 9.08 -10.28
CA ASP A 72 19.36 9.92 -9.94
C ASP A 72 19.02 11.41 -9.80
N ILE A 73 17.91 11.86 -10.38
CA ILE A 73 17.42 13.25 -10.28
C ILE A 73 16.63 13.45 -8.99
N ILE A 74 15.83 12.46 -8.57
CA ILE A 74 14.87 12.61 -7.47
C ILE A 74 15.37 12.05 -6.13
N ILE A 75 16.49 11.30 -6.13
CA ILE A 75 16.94 10.55 -4.96
C ILE A 75 17.14 11.41 -3.71
N ASP A 76 17.73 12.61 -3.87
CA ASP A 76 17.97 13.51 -2.75
C ASP A 76 16.65 14.07 -2.19
N ARG A 77 15.72 14.44 -3.07
CA ARG A 77 14.40 14.95 -2.65
C ARG A 77 13.63 13.88 -1.86
N LEU A 78 13.60 12.65 -2.36
CA LEU A 78 12.96 11.52 -1.66
C LEU A 78 13.63 11.23 -0.32
N TYR A 79 14.97 11.29 -0.26
CA TYR A 79 15.71 11.08 0.98
C TYR A 79 15.33 12.09 2.06
N TYR A 80 15.33 13.39 1.75
CA TYR A 80 14.96 14.42 2.72
C TYR A 80 13.48 14.37 3.08
N LEU A 81 12.60 14.11 2.10
CA LEU A 81 11.17 13.98 2.32
C LEU A 81 10.84 12.83 3.28
N PHE A 82 11.38 11.63 3.04
CA PHE A 82 11.14 10.48 3.90
C PHE A 82 11.75 10.64 5.29
N ARG A 83 12.84 11.40 5.45
CA ARG A 83 13.36 11.73 6.78
C ARG A 83 12.45 12.71 7.52
N ALA A 84 11.98 13.74 6.84
CA ALA A 84 11.10 14.75 7.43
C ALA A 84 9.81 14.15 8.02
N VAL A 85 9.25 13.12 7.39
CA VAL A 85 8.08 12.37 7.92
C VAL A 85 8.32 11.88 9.35
N PHE A 86 9.49 11.33 9.65
CA PHE A 86 9.82 10.81 10.98
C PHE A 86 10.38 11.89 11.90
N ASP A 87 11.21 12.79 11.37
CA ASP A 87 11.84 13.86 12.16
C ASP A 87 10.81 14.89 12.66
N LEU A 88 9.71 15.09 11.92
CA LEU A 88 8.62 16.02 12.25
C LEU A 88 7.35 15.33 12.78
N ASP A 89 7.36 14.00 12.91
CA ASP A 89 6.19 13.19 13.25
C ASP A 89 4.93 13.56 12.44
N THR A 90 5.09 13.62 11.11
CA THR A 90 4.06 14.09 10.19
C THR A 90 3.91 13.16 8.99
N TYR A 91 2.74 13.17 8.36
CA TYR A 91 2.46 12.36 7.20
C TYR A 91 1.61 13.13 6.19
N TYR A 92 1.94 13.04 4.91
CA TYR A 92 1.16 13.67 3.86
C TYR A 92 -0.18 12.92 3.70
N PRO A 93 -1.34 13.53 4.05
CA PRO A 93 -2.59 12.79 4.12
C PRO A 93 -2.96 12.03 2.84
N PRO A 94 -2.78 12.58 1.62
CA PRO A 94 -3.10 11.89 0.38
C PRO A 94 -2.28 10.63 0.10
N TRP A 95 -1.14 10.40 0.76
CA TRP A 95 -0.43 9.12 0.66
C TRP A 95 -1.21 7.94 1.28
N ARG A 96 -2.25 8.22 2.07
CA ARG A 96 -3.18 7.21 2.61
C ARG A 96 -4.39 6.99 1.71
N GLU A 97 -4.43 7.62 0.54
CA GLU A 97 -5.52 7.47 -0.41
C GLU A 97 -5.11 6.51 -1.52
N TRP A 98 -5.98 5.56 -1.87
CA TRP A 98 -5.77 4.65 -2.99
C TRP A 98 -7.10 4.33 -3.67
N HIS A 99 -7.03 3.97 -4.94
CA HIS A 99 -8.19 3.54 -5.71
C HIS A 99 -8.23 2.01 -5.78
N THR A 100 -9.35 1.43 -5.35
CA THR A 100 -9.59 -0.01 -5.50
C THR A 100 -10.45 -0.24 -6.73
N VAL A 101 -9.85 -0.83 -7.78
CA VAL A 101 -10.57 -1.19 -9.00
C VAL A 101 -10.95 -2.67 -8.93
N VAL A 102 -12.24 -2.97 -9.03
CA VAL A 102 -12.75 -4.34 -9.02
C VAL A 102 -12.75 -4.89 -10.44
N LEU A 103 -11.88 -5.87 -10.69
CA LEU A 103 -11.77 -6.53 -11.99
C LEU A 103 -12.25 -7.98 -11.92
N ARG A 104 -13.04 -8.39 -12.91
CA ARG A 104 -13.45 -9.78 -13.08
C ARG A 104 -12.28 -10.61 -13.60
N LYS A 105 -12.02 -11.76 -12.99
CA LYS A 105 -11.00 -12.72 -13.41
C LYS A 105 -11.45 -13.33 -14.74
N PRO A 106 -10.57 -13.37 -15.76
CA PRO A 106 -10.87 -14.06 -17.02
C PRO A 106 -11.29 -15.52 -16.76
N GLY A 107 -12.30 -15.99 -17.49
CA GLY A 107 -12.78 -17.39 -17.38
C GLY A 107 -13.61 -17.72 -16.14
N ARG A 108 -13.78 -16.80 -15.18
CA ARG A 108 -14.65 -17.02 -14.01
C ARG A 108 -15.94 -16.23 -14.16
N ALA A 109 -17.04 -16.94 -14.44
CA ALA A 109 -18.37 -16.33 -14.55
C ALA A 109 -19.10 -16.18 -13.23
N ASP A 110 -18.93 -17.16 -12.35
CA ASP A 110 -19.54 -17.18 -11.03
C ASP A 110 -18.46 -17.26 -9.95
N TYR A 111 -18.55 -16.36 -8.98
CA TYR A 111 -17.64 -16.28 -7.83
C TYR A 111 -18.16 -17.06 -6.62
N GLY A 112 -19.42 -17.49 -6.61
CA GLY A 112 -20.00 -18.36 -5.60
C GLY A 112 -19.57 -19.83 -5.73
N LEU A 113 -19.11 -20.24 -6.92
CA LEU A 113 -18.54 -21.57 -7.14
C LEU A 113 -17.10 -21.60 -6.62
N THR A 114 -16.80 -22.59 -5.76
CA THR A 114 -15.43 -22.87 -5.33
C THR A 114 -14.58 -23.26 -6.52
N LYS A 115 -13.29 -22.90 -6.49
CA LYS A 115 -12.35 -23.45 -7.47
C LYS A 115 -12.25 -24.95 -7.20
N SER A 116 -12.55 -25.76 -8.23
CA SER A 116 -12.11 -27.15 -8.31
C SER A 116 -10.60 -27.26 -8.26
#